data_AF-A0A972TT59-F1
#
_entry.id   AF-A0A972TT59-F1
#
_cell.length_a   1.000
_cell.length_b   1.000
_cell.length_c   1.000
_cell.angle_alpha   90.00
_cell.angle_beta   90.00
_cell.angle_gamma   90.00
#
_symmetry.space_group_name_H-M   'P 1'
#
loop_
_entity.id
_entity.type
_entity.pdbx_description
1 polymer ?
#
loop_
_entity_poly.entity_id
_entity_poly.type
_entity_poly.pdbx_seq_one_letter_code
_entity_poly.pdbx_strand_id
1 'polypeptide(L)'
;MKKISVDHLARVEGSGGISATIDGKVVTDVKFSIYEGPRLLERLTLGKTPEEDVNVVPRICAICSVSHKYAAIRAMENALSVKVPSKVVQFRELMHLGEMIESHSLHLYYLALPDYVGFPNAIAMASEYELEVKIALEMKEFGNHIMKTASGRYIHGENPVIGGFGKFPSKEELIWIKNRAIQFMPFVLKTTELFCELDYPDTPEDDTIYACCNPGQKKYGFAGDGIILSTGEIIEKEDYKNLTNEFLVSHSYAKRSRYKGEPYSVGSLARINNLGERLKGRAGKMYKKYFNHRWEKNPLFNNAAQAIEILYAFERIPKIIDKMLKLPDPPIVKYTKKEGKGTGIVEAPRGLLIHSYEVSDGLVSFTDIVTPTAQNAEDIERYCYIAAQKLLNSGEKDKIRDRMELVVRAFDPCISCSAHMAEVKKAPEEDWKTKLDKIMKEGSPIFIGVGNRNRSDDGAGIELALELRKHGMKDILLESEINERGAPWKNRNYRPLVFLDAVDFREKPGKVTLLPLHYIFSNTALSHRLLPFISDEMNYERLKNSFVLGVQPKSITEGKKISRPVRQALTRVLELIVN
;
A
#
# COMPACT_ATOMS: atom_id res chain seq x y z
N MET A 1 -9.08 -22.73 -13.98
CA MET A 1 -9.09 -21.54 -13.11
C MET A 1 -9.82 -20.38 -13.79
N LYS A 2 -10.78 -19.76 -13.13
CA LYS A 2 -11.49 -18.55 -13.60
C LYS A 2 -10.99 -17.35 -12.80
N LYS A 3 -10.59 -16.28 -13.48
CA LYS A 3 -10.21 -15.01 -12.85
C LYS A 3 -11.40 -14.06 -12.87
N ILE A 4 -11.71 -13.44 -11.72
CA ILE A 4 -12.61 -12.31 -11.61
C ILE A 4 -11.72 -11.11 -11.29
N SER A 5 -11.72 -10.06 -12.11
CA SER A 5 -10.93 -8.86 -11.85
C SER A 5 -11.71 -7.58 -12.06
N VAL A 6 -11.33 -6.59 -11.27
CA VAL A 6 -11.68 -5.18 -11.43
C VAL A 6 -10.35 -4.48 -11.64
N ASP A 7 -9.95 -4.36 -12.90
CA ASP A 7 -8.62 -3.84 -13.25
C ASP A 7 -8.52 -2.34 -12.94
N HIS A 8 -9.64 -1.63 -12.97
CA HIS A 8 -9.73 -0.22 -12.57
C HIS A 8 -10.85 -0.06 -11.54
N LEU A 9 -10.47 0.10 -10.28
CA LEU A 9 -11.40 0.44 -9.22
C LEU A 9 -11.93 1.87 -9.46
N ALA A 10 -13.23 1.97 -9.72
CA ALA A 10 -13.91 3.27 -9.75
C ALA A 10 -14.29 3.72 -8.33
N ARG A 11 -14.41 5.04 -8.14
CA ARG A 11 -14.78 5.68 -6.87
C ARG A 11 -13.79 5.38 -5.72
N VAL A 12 -12.51 5.34 -6.06
CA VAL A 12 -11.38 5.38 -5.12
C VAL A 12 -10.38 6.43 -5.60
N GLU A 13 -9.51 6.91 -4.72
CA GLU A 13 -8.45 7.82 -5.13
C GLU A 13 -7.26 7.01 -5.69
N GLY A 14 -6.71 7.46 -6.83
CA GLY A 14 -5.55 6.88 -7.52
C GLY A 14 -5.88 5.67 -8.43
N SER A 15 -4.85 4.97 -8.90
CA SER A 15 -4.99 3.89 -9.90
C SER A 15 -4.58 2.51 -9.37
N GLY A 16 -5.57 1.63 -9.24
CA GLY A 16 -5.38 0.26 -8.77
C GLY A 16 -6.57 -0.64 -9.10
N GLY A 17 -6.40 -1.92 -8.81
CA GLY A 17 -7.37 -2.97 -9.10
C GLY A 17 -7.40 -4.06 -8.04
N ILE A 18 -8.45 -4.88 -8.08
CA ILE A 18 -8.60 -6.06 -7.23
C ILE A 18 -8.91 -7.27 -8.10
N SER A 19 -8.28 -8.41 -7.85
CA SER A 19 -8.58 -9.64 -8.57
C SER A 19 -8.63 -10.85 -7.66
N ALA A 20 -9.52 -11.78 -8.00
CA ALA A 20 -9.68 -13.08 -7.34
C ALA A 20 -9.51 -14.20 -8.37
N THR A 21 -8.68 -15.19 -8.03
CA THR A 21 -8.52 -16.41 -8.82
C THR A 21 -9.31 -17.54 -8.17
N ILE A 22 -10.14 -18.21 -8.96
CA ILE A 22 -11.04 -19.27 -8.49
C ILE A 22 -10.72 -20.57 -9.22
N ASP A 23 -10.55 -21.64 -8.46
CA ASP A 23 -10.42 -23.00 -8.97
C ASP A 23 -11.53 -23.90 -8.41
N GLY A 24 -12.46 -24.30 -9.28
CA GLY A 24 -13.68 -25.02 -8.87
C GLY A 24 -14.51 -24.22 -7.86
N LYS A 25 -14.54 -24.70 -6.60
CA LYS A 25 -15.26 -24.13 -5.46
C LYS A 25 -14.35 -23.39 -4.46
N VAL A 26 -13.09 -23.20 -4.80
CA VAL A 26 -12.09 -22.61 -3.91
C VAL A 26 -11.54 -21.33 -4.53
N VAL A 27 -11.53 -20.24 -3.76
CA VAL A 27 -10.74 -19.05 -4.06
C VAL A 27 -9.31 -19.37 -3.71
N THR A 28 -8.38 -19.26 -4.67
CA THR A 28 -6.97 -19.64 -4.47
C THR A 28 -6.07 -18.45 -4.20
N ASP A 29 -6.46 -17.26 -4.66
CA ASP A 29 -5.63 -16.06 -4.58
C ASP A 29 -6.50 -14.80 -4.71
N VAL A 30 -6.18 -13.76 -3.94
CA VAL A 30 -6.78 -12.43 -4.06
C VAL A 30 -5.67 -11.38 -4.02
N LYS A 31 -5.67 -10.45 -4.98
CA LYS A 31 -4.61 -9.45 -5.16
C LYS A 31 -5.19 -8.06 -5.32
N PHE A 32 -4.87 -7.19 -4.37
CA PHE A 32 -5.11 -5.75 -4.41
C PHE A 32 -3.86 -5.07 -4.98
N SER A 33 -3.92 -4.65 -6.24
CA SER A 33 -2.78 -4.16 -6.98
C SER A 33 -2.83 -2.65 -7.13
N ILE A 34 -1.76 -1.97 -6.73
CA ILE A 34 -1.57 -0.55 -6.98
C ILE A 34 -0.61 -0.38 -8.16
N TYR A 35 -1.12 0.23 -9.22
CA TYR A 35 -0.40 0.41 -10.48
C TYR A 35 0.30 1.76 -10.60
N GLU A 36 -0.05 2.70 -9.72
CA GLU A 36 0.56 4.01 -9.71
C GLU A 36 2.06 3.92 -9.43
N GLY A 37 2.86 4.60 -10.27
CA GLY A 37 4.31 4.54 -10.19
C GLY A 37 4.83 5.13 -8.86
N PRO A 38 5.92 4.56 -8.30
CA PRO A 38 6.49 5.08 -7.07
C PRO A 38 7.01 6.50 -7.31
N ARG A 39 6.55 7.45 -6.49
CA ARG A 39 6.97 8.87 -6.60
C ARG A 39 8.26 9.18 -5.83
N LEU A 40 8.75 8.21 -5.06
CA LEU A 40 10.05 8.24 -4.37
C LEU A 40 10.24 9.44 -3.42
N LEU A 41 9.16 9.91 -2.78
CA LEU A 41 9.20 11.07 -1.89
C LEU A 41 10.20 10.90 -0.72
N GLU A 42 10.32 9.69 -0.17
CA GLU A 42 11.32 9.38 0.87
C GLU A 42 12.76 9.64 0.40
N ARG A 43 13.03 9.46 -0.91
CA ARG A 43 14.35 9.77 -1.49
C ARG A 43 14.50 11.23 -1.88
N LEU A 44 13.43 11.86 -2.38
CA LEU A 44 13.42 13.29 -2.74
C LEU A 44 13.66 14.22 -1.56
N THR A 45 13.40 13.75 -0.34
CA THR A 45 13.56 14.52 0.90
C THR A 45 14.97 14.46 1.46
N LEU A 46 15.78 13.48 1.06
CA LEU A 46 17.17 13.39 1.49
C LEU A 46 18.00 14.58 1.00
N GLY A 47 18.80 15.16 1.90
CA GLY A 47 19.61 16.35 1.63
C GLY A 47 18.83 17.67 1.62
N LYS A 48 17.52 17.65 1.87
CA LYS A 48 16.71 18.87 2.03
C LYS A 48 16.79 19.42 3.45
N THR A 49 16.50 20.70 3.63
CA THR A 49 16.29 21.22 4.99
C THR A 49 14.96 20.75 5.56
N PRO A 50 14.78 20.72 6.90
CA PRO A 50 13.49 20.43 7.53
C PRO A 50 12.34 21.31 6.99
N GLU A 51 12.59 22.59 6.71
CA GLU A 51 11.58 23.50 6.12
C GLU A 51 11.18 23.12 4.70
N GLU A 52 12.14 22.67 3.88
CA GLU A 52 11.85 22.21 2.54
C GLU A 52 11.04 20.90 2.58
N ASP A 53 11.43 19.96 3.44
CA ASP A 53 10.76 18.67 3.59
C ASP A 53 9.27 18.81 3.94
N VAL A 54 8.94 19.60 4.98
CA VAL A 54 7.54 19.80 5.41
C VAL A 54 6.66 20.45 4.33
N ASN A 55 7.26 21.03 3.30
CA ASN A 55 6.56 21.56 2.13
C ASN A 55 6.59 20.60 0.93
N VAL A 56 7.52 19.66 0.85
CA VAL A 56 7.58 18.65 -0.21
C VAL A 56 6.59 17.52 0.06
N VAL A 57 6.57 16.96 1.28
CA VAL A 57 5.77 15.76 1.59
C VAL A 57 4.25 15.89 1.44
N PRO A 58 3.61 17.08 1.55
CA PRO A 58 2.19 17.19 1.23
C PRO A 58 1.86 16.79 -0.21
N ARG A 59 2.82 16.79 -1.14
CA ARG A 59 2.63 16.36 -2.54
C ARG A 59 2.43 14.85 -2.70
N ILE A 60 2.55 14.09 -1.60
CA ILE A 60 2.13 12.69 -1.57
C ILE A 60 0.64 12.57 -1.90
N CYS A 61 -0.22 13.51 -1.51
CA CYS A 61 -1.62 13.42 -1.92
C CYS A 61 -2.33 14.75 -1.78
N ALA A 62 -3.17 15.06 -2.77
CA ALA A 62 -4.01 16.24 -2.76
C ALA A 62 -5.12 16.19 -1.69
N ILE A 63 -5.63 15.00 -1.36
CA ILE A 63 -6.68 14.82 -0.35
C ILE A 63 -6.07 14.78 1.06
N CYS A 64 -5.08 13.92 1.29
CA CYS A 64 -4.44 13.71 2.61
C CYS A 64 -3.30 14.71 2.92
N SER A 65 -3.35 15.92 2.34
CA SER A 65 -2.22 16.88 2.32
C SER A 65 -1.91 17.54 3.67
N VAL A 66 -2.94 17.84 4.47
CA VAL A 66 -2.81 18.40 5.82
C VAL A 66 -2.26 17.36 6.77
N SER A 67 -2.73 16.11 6.67
CA SER A 67 -2.23 14.98 7.46
C SER A 67 -0.73 14.77 7.26
N HIS A 68 -0.27 14.69 6.01
CA HIS A 68 1.17 14.55 5.71
C HIS A 68 1.99 15.73 6.25
N LYS A 69 1.50 16.96 6.05
CA LYS A 69 2.18 18.15 6.58
C LYS A 69 2.27 18.11 8.10
N TYR A 70 1.18 17.74 8.76
CA TYR A 70 1.12 17.71 10.21
C TYR A 70 1.99 16.60 10.80
N ALA A 71 1.99 15.40 10.21
CA ALA A 71 2.88 14.31 10.59
C ALA A 71 4.35 14.73 10.48
N ALA A 72 4.73 15.34 9.37
CA ALA A 72 6.10 15.80 9.15
C ALA A 72 6.52 16.92 10.11
N ILE A 73 5.66 17.92 10.33
CA ILE A 73 5.92 18.96 11.33
C ILE A 73 6.12 18.34 12.72
N ARG A 74 5.25 17.42 13.15
CA ARG A 74 5.41 16.75 14.45
C ARG A 74 6.74 15.99 14.54
N ALA A 75 7.10 15.27 13.50
CA ALA A 75 8.34 14.49 13.44
C ALA A 75 9.58 15.39 13.53
N MET A 76 9.61 16.48 12.74
CA MET A 76 10.69 17.46 12.76
C MET A 76 10.77 18.22 14.09
N GLU A 77 9.64 18.58 14.70
CA GLU A 77 9.62 19.21 16.02
C GLU A 77 10.13 18.28 17.11
N ASN A 78 9.84 16.98 17.02
CA ASN A 78 10.40 15.97 17.92
C ASN A 78 11.92 15.85 17.74
N ALA A 79 12.40 15.76 16.49
CA ALA A 79 13.82 15.67 16.17
C ALA A 79 14.60 16.90 16.66
N LEU A 80 14.05 18.10 16.42
CA LEU A 80 14.69 19.38 16.69
C LEU A 80 14.37 19.92 18.10
N SER A 81 13.64 19.15 18.91
CA SER A 81 13.24 19.48 20.29
C SER A 81 12.44 20.79 20.40
N VAL A 82 11.56 21.04 19.45
CA VAL A 82 10.72 22.24 19.38
C VAL A 82 9.42 22.01 20.14
N LYS A 83 9.11 22.89 21.10
CA LYS A 83 7.85 22.88 21.84
C LYS A 83 7.01 24.07 21.45
N VAL A 84 5.78 23.83 20.99
CA VAL A 84 4.89 24.88 20.50
C VAL A 84 3.88 25.36 21.55
N PRO A 85 3.46 26.64 21.53
CA PRO A 85 2.45 27.16 22.45
C PRO A 85 1.07 26.53 22.25
N SER A 86 0.21 26.61 23.27
CA SER A 86 -1.12 25.98 23.24
C SER A 86 -2.01 26.45 22.08
N LYS A 87 -1.89 27.71 21.62
CA LYS A 87 -2.70 28.21 20.49
C LYS A 87 -2.33 27.51 19.17
N VAL A 88 -1.04 27.19 18.98
CA VAL A 88 -0.55 26.42 17.82
C VAL A 88 -1.17 25.02 17.84
N VAL A 89 -1.15 24.34 18.99
CA VAL A 89 -1.74 23.00 19.15
C VAL A 89 -3.24 23.03 18.83
N GLN A 90 -3.99 24.00 19.37
CA GLN A 90 -5.41 24.15 19.07
C GLN A 90 -5.66 24.42 17.57
N PHE A 91 -4.83 25.24 16.94
CA PHE A 91 -5.02 25.56 15.52
C PHE A 91 -4.65 24.40 14.59
N ARG A 92 -3.63 23.60 14.93
CA ARG A 92 -3.33 22.34 14.22
C ARG A 92 -4.45 21.32 14.37
N GLU A 93 -5.07 21.23 15.54
CA GLU A 93 -6.25 20.39 15.74
C GLU A 93 -7.41 20.87 14.85
N LEU A 94 -7.72 22.17 14.83
CA LEU A 94 -8.75 22.73 13.94
C LEU A 94 -8.45 22.45 12.46
N MET A 95 -7.21 22.67 12.02
CA MET A 95 -6.74 22.39 10.66
C MET A 95 -6.99 20.93 10.28
N HIS A 96 -6.64 20.00 11.16
CA HIS A 96 -6.80 18.58 10.92
C HIS A 96 -8.29 18.17 10.90
N LEU A 97 -9.12 18.74 11.77
CA LEU A 97 -10.58 18.53 11.73
C LEU A 97 -11.21 18.97 10.40
N GLY A 98 -10.69 20.04 9.78
CA GLY A 98 -11.11 20.46 8.45
C GLY A 98 -10.91 19.37 7.39
N GLU A 99 -9.73 18.74 7.38
CA GLU A 99 -9.41 17.63 6.47
C GLU A 99 -10.24 16.37 6.77
N MET A 100 -10.48 16.06 8.06
CA MET A 100 -11.34 14.93 8.43
C MET A 100 -12.78 15.13 7.92
N ILE A 101 -13.35 16.33 8.06
CA ILE A 101 -14.69 16.64 7.55
C ILE A 101 -14.72 16.57 6.02
N GLU A 102 -13.76 17.22 5.36
CA GLU A 102 -13.66 17.26 3.90
C GLU A 102 -13.59 15.85 3.31
N SER A 103 -12.65 15.04 3.81
CA SER A 103 -12.39 13.71 3.26
C SER A 103 -13.52 12.74 3.58
N HIS A 104 -14.01 12.70 4.83
CA HIS A 104 -15.07 11.76 5.20
C HIS A 104 -16.38 12.09 4.48
N SER A 105 -16.74 13.38 4.38
CA SER A 105 -17.96 13.80 3.68
C SER A 105 -17.92 13.42 2.19
N LEU A 106 -16.77 13.61 1.52
CA LEU A 106 -16.53 13.15 0.16
C LEU A 106 -16.66 11.63 0.05
N HIS A 107 -15.92 10.87 0.86
CA HIS A 107 -15.93 9.42 0.79
C HIS A 107 -17.33 8.84 1.00
N LEU A 108 -17.99 9.25 2.09
CA LEU A 108 -19.28 8.72 2.49
C LEU A 108 -20.35 8.93 1.42
N TYR A 109 -20.55 10.15 0.94
CA TYR A 109 -21.65 10.45 0.03
C TYR A 109 -21.33 10.24 -1.44
N TYR A 110 -20.08 10.50 -1.87
CA TYR A 110 -19.74 10.41 -3.28
C TYR A 110 -19.23 9.03 -3.71
N LEU A 111 -18.57 8.32 -2.79
CA LEU A 111 -17.87 7.09 -3.11
C LEU A 111 -18.60 5.86 -2.57
N ALA A 112 -19.05 5.90 -1.31
CA ALA A 112 -19.62 4.75 -0.62
C ALA A 112 -21.15 4.65 -0.74
N LEU A 113 -21.92 5.71 -0.41
CA LEU A 113 -23.38 5.66 -0.35
C LEU A 113 -24.05 5.13 -1.62
N PRO A 114 -23.60 5.48 -2.85
CA PRO A 114 -24.22 4.95 -4.07
C PRO A 114 -24.28 3.40 -4.10
N ASP A 115 -23.31 2.71 -3.50
CA ASP A 115 -23.32 1.24 -3.44
C ASP A 115 -24.47 0.69 -2.57
N TYR A 116 -24.84 1.40 -1.51
CA TYR A 116 -25.86 0.96 -0.56
C TYR A 116 -27.28 1.32 -1.00
N VAL A 117 -27.43 2.39 -1.78
CA VAL A 117 -28.74 2.83 -2.30
C VAL A 117 -29.00 2.42 -3.75
N GLY A 118 -28.08 1.65 -4.36
CA GLY A 118 -28.29 1.05 -5.69
C GLY A 118 -28.04 1.99 -6.87
N PHE A 119 -27.15 2.98 -6.72
CA PHE A 119 -26.80 3.92 -7.78
C PHE A 119 -25.37 3.71 -8.29
N PRO A 120 -25.11 3.92 -9.60
CA PRO A 120 -23.77 3.73 -10.16
C PRO A 120 -22.76 4.78 -9.66
N ASN A 121 -23.24 5.98 -9.29
CA ASN A 121 -22.44 7.08 -8.79
C ASN A 121 -23.34 8.15 -8.15
N ALA A 122 -22.72 9.11 -7.47
CA ALA A 122 -23.42 10.18 -6.77
C ALA A 122 -24.20 11.15 -7.68
N ILE A 123 -23.80 11.30 -8.96
CA ILE A 123 -24.51 12.17 -9.91
C ILE A 123 -25.86 11.54 -10.26
N ALA A 124 -25.88 10.24 -10.54
CA ALA A 124 -27.11 9.50 -10.75
C ALA A 124 -27.97 9.48 -9.48
N MET A 125 -27.33 9.32 -8.31
CA MET A 125 -28.00 9.34 -7.00
C MET A 125 -28.71 10.68 -6.71
N ALA A 126 -28.22 11.79 -7.26
CA ALA A 126 -28.76 13.11 -7.00
C ALA A 126 -30.20 13.33 -7.51
N SER A 127 -30.71 12.48 -8.43
CA SER A 127 -32.10 12.58 -8.89
C SER A 127 -33.12 12.18 -7.82
N GLU A 128 -32.72 11.35 -6.86
CA GLU A 128 -33.57 10.87 -5.77
C GLU A 128 -33.10 11.36 -4.39
N TYR A 129 -31.79 11.52 -4.21
CA TYR A 129 -31.13 11.91 -2.95
C TYR A 129 -30.45 13.28 -3.09
N GLU A 130 -31.12 14.25 -3.71
CA GLU A 130 -30.58 15.59 -3.98
C GLU A 130 -30.10 16.28 -2.70
N LEU A 131 -30.86 16.13 -1.61
CA LEU A 131 -30.55 16.77 -0.33
C LEU A 131 -29.26 16.21 0.28
N GLU A 132 -29.10 14.89 0.27
CA GLU A 132 -27.92 14.17 0.76
C GLU A 132 -26.66 14.60 0.01
N VAL A 133 -26.74 14.66 -1.32
CA VAL A 133 -25.63 15.10 -2.18
C VAL A 133 -25.27 16.57 -1.90
N LYS A 134 -26.26 17.46 -1.73
CA LYS A 134 -26.01 18.86 -1.36
C LYS A 134 -25.39 19.01 0.03
N ILE A 135 -25.87 18.26 1.02
CA ILE A 135 -25.31 18.25 2.37
C ILE A 135 -23.84 17.84 2.33
N ALA A 136 -23.50 16.83 1.53
CA ALA A 136 -22.13 16.39 1.34
C ALA A 136 -21.23 17.49 0.78
N LEU A 137 -21.65 18.17 -0.28
CA LEU A 137 -20.90 19.29 -0.87
C LEU A 137 -20.70 20.44 0.10
N GLU A 138 -21.73 20.78 0.86
CA GLU A 138 -21.68 21.85 1.85
C GLU A 138 -20.74 21.52 3.02
N MET A 139 -20.74 20.26 3.50
CA MET A 139 -19.78 19.81 4.52
C MET A 139 -18.36 19.78 3.96
N LYS A 140 -18.19 19.29 2.72
CA LYS A 140 -16.90 19.27 2.04
C LYS A 140 -16.35 20.69 1.90
N GLU A 141 -17.17 21.64 1.45
CA GLU A 141 -16.76 23.04 1.30
C GLU A 141 -16.45 23.69 2.65
N PHE A 142 -17.18 23.34 3.71
CA PHE A 142 -16.86 23.79 5.06
C PHE A 142 -15.48 23.27 5.54
N GLY A 143 -15.18 21.98 5.33
CA GLY A 143 -13.87 21.40 5.62
C GLY A 143 -12.75 22.07 4.83
N ASN A 144 -12.95 22.23 3.52
CA ASN A 144 -12.09 22.99 2.60
C ASN A 144 -11.81 24.41 3.10
N HIS A 145 -12.84 25.11 3.58
CA HIS A 145 -12.72 26.48 4.10
C HIS A 145 -11.83 26.52 5.35
N ILE A 146 -12.03 25.60 6.29
CA ILE A 146 -11.15 25.46 7.47
C ILE A 146 -9.70 25.20 7.02
N MET A 147 -9.51 24.29 6.07
CA MET A 147 -8.18 23.97 5.53
C MET A 147 -7.54 25.18 4.86
N LYS A 148 -8.28 25.97 4.08
CA LYS A 148 -7.79 27.21 3.47
C LYS A 148 -7.43 28.26 4.52
N THR A 149 -8.27 28.44 5.54
CA THR A 149 -8.02 29.37 6.64
C THR A 149 -6.76 28.98 7.44
N ALA A 150 -6.54 27.68 7.63
CA ALA A 150 -5.37 27.18 8.36
C ALA A 150 -4.10 27.10 7.52
N SER A 151 -4.20 26.66 6.27
CA SER A 151 -3.06 26.32 5.43
C SER A 151 -2.72 27.42 4.40
N GLY A 152 -3.61 28.39 4.21
CA GLY A 152 -3.50 29.46 3.20
C GLY A 152 -3.99 29.06 1.81
N ARG A 153 -4.14 27.76 1.54
CA ARG A 153 -4.67 27.17 0.29
C ARG A 153 -5.57 26.00 0.64
N TYR A 154 -6.48 25.66 -0.26
CA TYR A 154 -7.33 24.47 -0.11
C TYR A 154 -6.49 23.18 -0.08
N ILE A 155 -5.46 23.09 -0.91
CA ILE A 155 -4.61 21.91 -1.07
C ILE A 155 -3.14 22.36 -1.02
N HIS A 156 -2.30 21.57 -0.34
CA HIS A 156 -0.84 21.79 -0.25
C HIS A 156 -0.43 23.19 0.24
N GLY A 157 -1.14 23.72 1.24
CA GLY A 157 -0.87 25.05 1.78
C GLY A 157 0.44 25.16 2.58
N GLU A 158 1.00 26.37 2.59
CA GLU A 158 2.35 26.64 3.13
C GLU A 158 2.33 27.18 4.57
N ASN A 159 1.20 27.71 5.04
CA ASN A 159 1.11 28.43 6.31
C ASN A 159 1.56 27.65 7.57
N PRO A 160 1.29 26.34 7.75
CA PRO A 160 1.78 25.58 8.89
C PRO A 160 3.28 25.36 8.72
N VAL A 161 4.06 25.66 9.75
CA VAL A 161 5.52 25.53 9.72
C VAL A 161 6.01 24.84 11.00
N ILE A 162 7.28 24.42 11.00
CA ILE A 162 7.96 23.98 12.23
C ILE A 162 7.92 25.14 13.23
N GLY A 163 7.46 24.86 14.46
CA GLY A 163 7.40 25.85 15.53
C GLY A 163 6.15 26.76 15.52
N GLY A 164 5.24 26.66 14.54
CA GLY A 164 4.03 27.48 14.54
C GLY A 164 3.28 27.58 13.22
N PHE A 165 2.77 28.78 12.94
CA PHE A 165 2.08 29.16 11.71
C PHE A 165 2.62 30.51 11.24
N GLY A 166 2.66 30.74 9.93
CA GLY A 166 3.01 32.04 9.36
C GLY A 166 2.00 33.14 9.74
N LYS A 167 0.70 32.81 9.72
CA LYS A 167 -0.40 33.71 10.07
C LYS A 167 -1.52 32.95 10.79
N PHE A 168 -2.08 33.59 11.82
CA PHE A 168 -3.30 33.16 12.48
C PHE A 168 -4.54 33.86 11.88
N PRO A 169 -5.71 33.21 11.90
CA PRO A 169 -6.95 33.77 11.39
C PRO A 169 -7.46 34.91 12.29
N SER A 170 -8.28 35.79 11.71
CA SER A 170 -8.93 36.85 12.48
C SER A 170 -9.98 36.29 13.45
N LYS A 171 -10.40 37.11 14.42
CA LYS A 171 -11.44 36.71 15.38
C LYS A 171 -12.77 36.48 14.67
N GLU A 172 -13.10 37.32 13.69
CA GLU A 172 -14.32 37.25 12.90
C GLU A 172 -14.38 35.93 12.13
N GLU A 173 -13.27 35.55 11.50
CA GLU A 173 -13.13 34.28 10.78
C GLU A 173 -13.33 33.07 11.71
N LEU A 174 -12.70 33.08 12.89
CA LEU A 174 -12.90 32.03 13.90
C LEU A 174 -14.36 31.96 14.36
N ILE A 175 -15.00 33.10 14.62
CA ILE A 175 -16.41 33.15 15.03
C ILE A 175 -17.32 32.63 13.91
N TRP A 176 -17.02 32.95 12.66
CA TRP A 176 -17.75 32.42 11.50
C TRP A 176 -17.66 30.90 11.43
N ILE A 177 -16.45 30.31 11.51
CA ILE A 177 -16.26 28.85 11.51
C ILE A 177 -17.03 28.20 12.66
N LYS A 178 -16.96 28.78 13.86
CA LYS A 178 -17.70 28.30 15.04
C LYS A 178 -19.21 28.27 14.79
N ASN A 179 -19.77 29.38 14.33
CA ASN A 179 -21.21 29.51 14.11
C ASN A 179 -21.68 28.58 12.99
N ARG A 180 -20.90 28.47 11.91
CA ARG A 180 -21.20 27.57 10.79
C ARG A 180 -21.20 26.10 11.25
N ALA A 181 -20.23 25.67 12.07
CA ALA A 181 -20.23 24.33 12.65
C ALA A 181 -21.48 24.04 13.51
N ILE A 182 -21.96 25.04 14.27
CA ILE A 182 -23.19 24.91 15.07
C ILE A 182 -24.42 24.77 14.16
N GLN A 183 -24.49 25.55 13.08
CA GLN A 183 -25.60 25.52 12.11
C GLN A 183 -25.70 24.18 11.37
N PHE A 184 -24.57 23.54 11.06
CA PHE A 184 -24.55 22.24 10.37
C PHE A 184 -25.00 21.07 11.24
N MET A 185 -25.02 21.22 12.56
CA MET A 185 -25.23 20.12 13.50
C MET A 185 -26.48 19.26 13.21
N PRO A 186 -27.66 19.79 12.84
CA PRO A 186 -28.81 18.96 12.49
C PRO A 186 -28.55 18.04 11.29
N PHE A 187 -27.84 18.53 10.28
CA PHE A 187 -27.49 17.74 9.09
C PHE A 187 -26.45 16.68 9.43
N VAL A 188 -25.45 17.02 10.24
CA VAL A 188 -24.43 16.06 10.69
C VAL A 188 -25.02 14.92 11.51
N LEU A 189 -26.03 15.21 12.35
CA LEU A 189 -26.77 14.18 13.07
C LEU A 189 -27.52 13.25 12.10
N LYS A 190 -28.23 13.80 11.10
CA LYS A 190 -28.88 13.01 10.06
C LYS A 190 -27.89 12.16 9.25
N THR A 191 -26.73 12.70 8.90
CA THR A 191 -25.64 11.95 8.26
C THR A 191 -25.21 10.78 9.14
N THR A 192 -25.00 11.03 10.44
CA THR A 192 -24.56 9.99 11.38
C THR A 192 -25.61 8.87 11.49
N GLU A 193 -26.88 9.24 11.63
CA GLU A 193 -28.00 8.29 11.71
C GLU A 193 -28.12 7.49 10.42
N LEU A 194 -28.11 8.14 9.26
CA LEU A 194 -28.15 7.49 7.94
C LEU A 194 -27.11 6.37 7.84
N PHE A 195 -25.83 6.69 8.06
CA PHE A 195 -24.76 5.70 7.91
C PHE A 195 -24.76 4.65 9.02
N CYS A 196 -25.20 4.97 10.23
CA CYS A 196 -25.32 3.95 11.29
C CYS A 196 -26.49 2.98 11.07
N GLU A 197 -27.51 3.39 10.32
CA GLU A 197 -28.72 2.60 10.03
C GLU A 197 -28.71 1.91 8.66
N LEU A 198 -27.65 2.10 7.86
CA LEU A 198 -27.49 1.39 6.59
C LEU A 198 -27.51 -0.13 6.80
N ASP A 199 -28.13 -0.83 5.85
CA ASP A 199 -28.13 -2.29 5.81
C ASP A 199 -26.78 -2.80 5.29
N TYR A 200 -25.85 -3.01 6.23
CA TYR A 200 -24.53 -3.54 5.93
C TYR A 200 -24.57 -5.06 5.73
N PRO A 201 -24.10 -5.57 4.57
CA PRO A 201 -24.03 -6.99 4.33
C PRO A 201 -23.21 -7.76 5.39
N ASP A 202 -23.66 -8.95 5.78
CA ASP A 202 -23.01 -9.82 6.79
C ASP A 202 -21.62 -10.34 6.42
N THR A 203 -21.22 -10.16 5.16
CA THR A 203 -19.94 -10.64 4.64
C THR A 203 -19.16 -9.45 4.09
N PRO A 204 -17.87 -9.27 4.44
CA PRO A 204 -16.99 -10.27 5.07
C PRO A 204 -16.75 -10.02 6.57
N GLU A 205 -17.53 -10.65 7.45
CA GLU A 205 -17.20 -10.69 8.88
C GLU A 205 -16.09 -11.67 9.20
N ASP A 206 -15.02 -11.18 9.85
CA ASP A 206 -13.92 -11.94 10.45
C ASP A 206 -13.11 -11.08 11.43
N ASP A 207 -12.42 -11.72 12.38
CA ASP A 207 -11.64 -11.00 13.39
C ASP A 207 -10.41 -10.30 12.78
N THR A 208 -10.01 -9.16 13.33
CA THR A 208 -8.80 -8.41 12.95
C THR A 208 -8.22 -7.64 14.14
N ILE A 209 -6.95 -7.22 14.01
CA ILE A 209 -6.34 -6.29 14.95
C ILE A 209 -6.55 -4.87 14.43
N TYR A 210 -7.05 -3.99 15.28
CA TYR A 210 -7.21 -2.58 14.94
C TYR A 210 -6.08 -1.76 15.56
N ALA A 211 -5.44 -0.89 14.77
CA ALA A 211 -4.39 0.00 15.23
C ALA A 211 -4.75 1.48 14.98
N CYS A 212 -4.46 2.34 15.94
CA CYS A 212 -4.60 3.80 15.79
C CYS A 212 -3.65 4.56 16.71
N CYS A 213 -3.49 5.86 16.50
CA CYS A 213 -2.68 6.71 17.36
C CYS A 213 -3.28 6.74 18.77
N ASN A 214 -2.41 6.87 19.77
CA ASN A 214 -2.80 7.07 21.15
C ASN A 214 -2.77 8.57 21.48
N PRO A 215 -3.92 9.28 21.50
CA PRO A 215 -3.98 10.71 21.81
C PRO A 215 -3.79 11.03 23.31
N GLY A 216 -3.44 10.02 24.12
CA GLY A 216 -3.31 10.10 25.56
C GLY A 216 -4.57 9.68 26.31
N GLN A 217 -4.46 9.65 27.64
CA GLN A 217 -5.48 9.06 28.51
C GLN A 217 -6.84 9.77 28.40
N LYS A 218 -7.92 8.99 28.27
CA LYS A 218 -9.33 9.41 28.34
C LYS A 218 -9.77 10.43 27.27
N LYS A 219 -9.05 10.54 26.15
CA LYS A 219 -9.39 11.42 25.02
C LYS A 219 -9.54 10.63 23.73
N TYR A 220 -10.49 11.06 22.90
CA TYR A 220 -10.52 10.77 21.47
C TYR A 220 -9.75 11.87 20.73
N GLY A 221 -9.03 11.55 19.66
CA GLY A 221 -8.24 12.53 18.93
C GLY A 221 -7.50 11.93 17.75
N PHE A 222 -7.01 12.80 16.87
CA PHE A 222 -6.40 12.43 15.58
C PHE A 222 -4.88 12.64 15.55
N ALA A 223 -4.24 12.80 16.71
CA ALA A 223 -2.79 12.88 16.81
C ALA A 223 -2.34 12.45 18.20
N GLY A 224 -1.18 11.79 18.28
CA GLY A 224 -0.69 11.15 19.50
C GLY A 224 0.82 10.94 19.49
N ASP A 225 1.34 10.46 20.61
CA ASP A 225 2.77 10.15 20.79
C ASP A 225 3.04 8.65 20.98
N GLY A 226 2.08 7.82 20.57
CA GLY A 226 2.20 6.37 20.52
C GLY A 226 1.07 5.77 19.68
N ILE A 227 1.01 4.46 19.63
CA ILE A 227 0.03 3.66 18.89
C ILE A 227 -0.67 2.73 19.89
N ILE A 228 -1.98 2.57 19.79
CA ILE A 228 -2.76 1.64 20.60
C ILE A 228 -3.42 0.61 19.70
N LEU A 229 -3.34 -0.65 20.10
CA LEU A 229 -3.96 -1.78 19.43
C LEU A 229 -5.26 -2.20 20.13
N SER A 230 -6.17 -2.88 19.40
CA SER A 230 -7.39 -3.46 19.98
C SER A 230 -7.10 -4.52 21.04
N THR A 231 -5.90 -5.10 21.04
CA THR A 231 -5.41 -6.00 22.09
C THR A 231 -5.12 -5.30 23.43
N GLY A 232 -5.13 -3.96 23.46
CA GLY A 232 -4.73 -3.14 24.61
C GLY A 232 -3.24 -2.83 24.67
N GLU A 233 -2.44 -3.39 23.77
CA GLU A 233 -1.01 -3.10 23.66
C GLU A 233 -0.78 -1.66 23.19
N ILE A 234 0.24 -1.01 23.77
CA ILE A 234 0.67 0.34 23.41
C ILE A 234 2.10 0.26 22.88
N ILE A 235 2.32 0.79 21.68
CA ILE A 235 3.62 0.88 21.03
C ILE A 235 4.04 2.35 21.04
N GLU A 236 5.23 2.63 21.57
CA GLU A 236 5.79 3.98 21.57
C GLU A 236 6.10 4.44 20.15
N LYS A 237 6.01 5.75 19.89
CA LYS A 237 6.11 6.27 18.52
C LYS A 237 7.43 5.93 17.81
N GLU A 238 8.54 5.89 18.54
CA GLU A 238 9.87 5.58 17.96
C GLU A 238 10.01 4.09 17.62
N ASP A 239 9.15 3.23 18.17
CA ASP A 239 9.11 1.79 17.98
C ASP A 239 8.03 1.35 16.97
N TYR A 240 7.51 2.27 16.15
CA TYR A 240 6.41 2.01 15.21
C TYR A 240 6.64 0.82 14.28
N LYS A 241 7.89 0.47 13.98
CA LYS A 241 8.25 -0.69 13.16
C LYS A 241 7.85 -2.03 13.78
N ASN A 242 7.65 -2.08 15.10
CA ASN A 242 7.09 -3.24 15.79
C ASN A 242 5.65 -3.53 15.37
N LEU A 243 4.92 -2.50 14.91
CA LEU A 243 3.60 -2.66 14.29
C LEU A 243 3.71 -2.95 12.79
N THR A 244 4.41 -2.07 12.06
CA THR A 244 4.26 -1.98 10.60
C THR A 244 4.97 -3.10 9.86
N ASN A 245 6.22 -3.39 10.23
CA ASN A 245 7.07 -4.44 9.62
C ASN A 245 6.89 -4.55 8.09
N GLU A 246 7.16 -3.44 7.38
CA GLU A 246 6.80 -3.32 5.97
C GLU A 246 7.60 -4.27 5.06
N PHE A 247 6.93 -4.86 4.05
CA PHE A 247 7.54 -5.72 3.04
C PHE A 247 6.96 -5.46 1.64
N LEU A 248 7.61 -6.02 0.61
CA LEU A 248 7.22 -5.84 -0.79
C LEU A 248 6.49 -7.07 -1.34
N VAL A 249 5.58 -6.84 -2.27
CA VAL A 249 4.91 -7.88 -3.05
C VAL A 249 5.10 -7.62 -4.54
N SER A 250 5.11 -8.67 -5.36
CA SER A 250 5.43 -8.56 -6.79
C SER A 250 4.31 -7.94 -7.63
N HIS A 251 3.08 -7.87 -7.12
CA HIS A 251 1.89 -7.44 -7.87
C HIS A 251 1.45 -6.00 -7.58
N SER A 252 2.17 -5.25 -6.76
CA SER A 252 1.78 -3.90 -6.33
C SER A 252 3.00 -3.01 -6.12
N TYR A 253 2.89 -1.72 -6.44
CA TYR A 253 3.92 -0.71 -6.11
C TYR A 253 3.79 -0.10 -4.70
N ALA A 254 2.80 -0.57 -3.92
CA ALA A 254 2.70 -0.25 -2.51
C ALA A 254 3.36 -1.33 -1.64
N LYS A 255 4.05 -0.89 -0.59
CA LYS A 255 4.48 -1.76 0.50
C LYS A 255 3.27 -2.38 1.21
N ARG A 256 3.50 -3.47 1.93
CA ARG A 256 2.52 -4.16 2.79
C ARG A 256 2.98 -4.13 4.22
N SER A 257 2.05 -4.12 5.18
CA SER A 257 2.36 -4.16 6.61
C SER A 257 1.74 -5.38 7.28
N ARG A 258 2.43 -5.95 8.27
CA ARG A 258 1.92 -7.06 9.09
C ARG A 258 2.39 -6.93 10.53
N TYR A 259 1.48 -7.15 11.46
CA TYR A 259 1.77 -7.17 12.88
C TYR A 259 1.97 -8.61 13.35
N LYS A 260 3.17 -8.94 13.86
CA LYS A 260 3.51 -10.31 14.32
C LYS A 260 3.16 -11.41 13.28
N GLY A 261 3.28 -11.08 12.00
CA GLY A 261 3.00 -11.98 10.87
C GLY A 261 1.58 -11.93 10.33
N GLU A 262 0.65 -11.22 11.01
CA GLU A 262 -0.77 -11.15 10.65
C GLU A 262 -1.17 -9.79 10.07
N PRO A 263 -2.18 -9.73 9.18
CA PRO A 263 -2.79 -8.47 8.75
C PRO A 263 -3.42 -7.70 9.91
N TYR A 264 -3.52 -6.38 9.76
CA TYR A 264 -4.24 -5.51 10.70
C TYR A 264 -4.92 -4.37 9.95
N SER A 265 -5.89 -3.74 10.61
CA SER A 265 -6.70 -2.64 10.09
C SER A 265 -6.38 -1.32 10.79
N VAL A 266 -6.31 -0.25 10.01
CA VAL A 266 -6.27 1.15 10.46
C VAL A 266 -7.41 1.94 9.79
N GLY A 267 -7.81 3.07 10.37
CA GLY A 267 -8.91 3.89 9.84
C GLY A 267 -9.90 4.33 10.92
N SER A 268 -11.04 4.87 10.50
CA SER A 268 -12.09 5.32 11.42
C SER A 268 -12.63 4.17 12.25
N LEU A 269 -12.83 2.99 11.65
CA LEU A 269 -13.27 1.80 12.37
C LEU A 269 -12.27 1.38 13.46
N ALA A 270 -10.97 1.45 13.15
CA ALA A 270 -9.92 1.15 14.13
C ALA A 270 -9.94 2.13 15.31
N ARG A 271 -10.13 3.42 15.02
CA ARG A 271 -10.26 4.47 16.05
C ARG A 271 -11.52 4.29 16.90
N ILE A 272 -12.66 3.95 16.29
CA ILE A 272 -13.90 3.69 17.03
C ILE A 272 -13.79 2.43 17.89
N ASN A 273 -13.23 1.34 17.40
CA ASN A 273 -13.04 0.12 18.19
C ASN A 273 -12.07 0.34 19.37
N ASN A 274 -10.97 1.08 19.17
CA ASN A 274 -9.96 1.27 20.22
C ASN A 274 -10.29 2.42 21.19
N LEU A 275 -10.95 3.47 20.71
CA LEU A 275 -11.13 4.74 21.43
C LEU A 275 -12.60 5.15 21.59
N GLY A 276 -13.57 4.39 21.07
CA GLY A 276 -14.99 4.76 21.03
C GLY A 276 -15.58 5.09 22.41
N GLU A 277 -15.21 4.32 23.45
CA GLU A 277 -15.60 4.61 24.84
C GLU A 277 -15.07 5.95 25.39
N ARG A 278 -14.07 6.55 24.73
CA ARG A 278 -13.52 7.87 25.07
C ARG A 278 -14.30 9.01 24.41
N LEU A 279 -15.23 8.72 23.49
CA LEU A 279 -16.12 9.71 22.90
C LEU A 279 -17.09 10.26 23.96
N LYS A 280 -17.38 11.56 23.85
CA LYS A 280 -18.29 12.30 24.73
C LYS A 280 -19.27 13.11 23.88
N GLY A 281 -20.28 13.70 24.52
CA GLY A 281 -21.24 14.54 23.80
C GLY A 281 -22.19 13.73 22.92
N ARG A 282 -22.62 14.29 21.79
CA ARG A 282 -23.52 13.64 20.83
C ARG A 282 -22.82 12.48 20.12
N ALA A 283 -21.55 12.62 19.74
CA ALA A 283 -20.77 11.53 19.14
C ALA A 283 -20.72 10.29 20.05
N GLY A 284 -20.45 10.49 21.34
CA GLY A 284 -20.46 9.40 22.32
C GLY A 284 -21.85 8.76 22.53
N LYS A 285 -22.92 9.55 22.42
CA LYS A 285 -24.30 9.02 22.47
C LYS A 285 -24.63 8.18 21.23
N MET A 286 -24.23 8.62 20.04
CA MET A 286 -24.45 7.87 18.80
C MET A 286 -23.62 6.59 18.78
N TYR A 287 -22.35 6.64 19.21
CA TYR A 287 -21.53 5.45 19.41
C TYR A 287 -22.24 4.42 20.29
N LYS A 288 -22.69 4.82 21.49
CA LYS A 288 -23.40 3.91 22.42
C LYS A 288 -24.74 3.38 21.89
N LYS A 289 -25.39 4.13 21.01
CA LYS A 289 -26.68 3.73 20.42
C LYS A 289 -26.51 2.66 19.35
N TYR A 290 -25.49 2.78 18.50
CA TYR A 290 -25.38 1.98 17.27
C TYR A 290 -24.24 0.97 17.26
N PHE A 291 -23.19 1.20 18.05
CA PHE A 291 -22.06 0.29 18.12
C PHE A 291 -22.53 -1.09 18.58
N ASN A 292 -22.08 -2.12 17.86
CA ASN A 292 -22.38 -3.51 18.16
C ASN A 292 -21.21 -4.39 17.68
N HIS A 293 -21.23 -5.66 18.10
CA HIS A 293 -20.17 -6.64 17.83
C HIS A 293 -19.77 -6.77 16.36
N ARG A 294 -20.66 -6.48 15.40
CA ARG A 294 -20.33 -6.55 13.97
C ARG A 294 -19.30 -5.50 13.55
N TRP A 295 -19.21 -4.37 14.25
CA TRP A 295 -18.24 -3.31 13.99
C TRP A 295 -16.80 -3.76 14.28
N GLU A 296 -16.63 -4.81 15.09
CA GLU A 296 -15.33 -5.40 15.39
C GLU A 296 -14.86 -6.38 14.30
N LYS A 297 -15.76 -6.76 13.38
CA LYS A 297 -15.51 -7.86 12.43
C LYS A 297 -15.74 -7.51 10.97
N ASN A 298 -16.55 -6.49 10.71
CA ASN A 298 -16.99 -6.16 9.36
C ASN A 298 -16.44 -4.79 8.95
N PRO A 299 -15.50 -4.74 7.97
CA PRO A 299 -14.86 -3.49 7.56
C PRO A 299 -15.86 -2.49 6.95
N LEU A 300 -17.04 -2.94 6.52
CA LEU A 300 -18.07 -2.07 5.95
C LEU A 300 -18.57 -1.01 6.96
N PHE A 301 -18.52 -1.29 8.27
CA PHE A 301 -18.86 -0.31 9.31
C PHE A 301 -17.84 0.83 9.44
N ASN A 302 -16.73 0.83 8.69
CA ASN A 302 -15.84 1.99 8.61
C ASN A 302 -16.60 3.23 8.11
N ASN A 303 -17.63 3.05 7.28
CA ASN A 303 -18.48 4.15 6.82
C ASN A 303 -19.29 4.77 7.99
N ALA A 304 -19.89 3.93 8.85
CA ALA A 304 -20.59 4.40 10.05
C ALA A 304 -19.61 5.07 11.04
N ALA A 305 -18.42 4.51 11.20
CA ALA A 305 -17.35 5.08 12.02
C ALA A 305 -16.91 6.47 11.52
N GLN A 306 -16.71 6.64 10.20
CA GLN A 306 -16.43 7.94 9.60
C GLN A 306 -17.53 8.97 9.87
N ALA A 307 -18.80 8.57 9.82
CA ALA A 307 -19.92 9.46 10.10
C ALA A 307 -19.92 9.94 11.57
N ILE A 308 -19.62 9.05 12.53
CA ILE A 308 -19.43 9.41 13.94
C ILE A 308 -18.24 10.39 14.09
N GLU A 309 -17.19 10.23 13.31
CA GLU A 309 -16.04 11.14 13.35
C GLU A 309 -16.33 12.53 12.79
N ILE A 310 -17.17 12.64 11.75
CA ILE A 310 -17.71 13.92 11.30
C ILE A 310 -18.45 14.59 12.46
N LEU A 311 -19.35 13.87 13.13
CA LEU A 311 -20.07 14.39 14.30
C LEU A 311 -19.11 14.84 15.42
N TYR A 312 -18.11 14.03 15.74
CA TYR A 312 -17.06 14.39 16.69
C TYR A 312 -16.35 15.70 16.27
N ALA A 313 -15.98 15.84 15.01
CA ALA A 313 -15.29 17.03 14.50
C ALA A 313 -16.15 18.30 14.65
N PHE A 314 -17.42 18.26 14.22
CA PHE A 314 -18.35 19.38 14.36
C PHE A 314 -18.63 19.74 15.82
N GLU A 315 -18.68 18.77 16.74
CA GLU A 315 -18.81 19.04 18.18
C GLU A 315 -17.54 19.60 18.82
N ARG A 316 -16.38 19.30 18.23
CA ARG A 316 -15.07 19.69 18.74
C ARG A 316 -14.68 21.11 18.31
N ILE A 317 -15.02 21.52 17.08
CA ILE A 317 -14.68 22.82 16.48
C ILE A 317 -15.05 24.01 17.39
N PRO A 318 -16.29 24.17 17.89
CA PRO A 318 -16.65 25.31 18.75
C PRO A 318 -15.79 25.39 20.01
N LYS A 319 -15.47 24.24 20.63
CA LYS A 319 -14.67 24.17 21.86
C LYS A 319 -13.21 24.54 21.63
N ILE A 320 -12.65 24.21 20.46
CA ILE A 320 -11.29 24.61 20.08
C ILE A 320 -11.25 26.12 19.86
N ILE A 321 -12.22 26.65 19.11
CA ILE A 321 -12.29 28.08 18.80
C ILE A 321 -12.45 28.91 20.08
N ASP A 322 -13.31 28.49 21.01
CA ASP A 322 -13.47 29.18 22.31
C ASP A 322 -12.18 29.23 23.13
N LYS A 323 -11.31 28.22 22.99
CA LYS A 323 -9.98 28.24 23.61
C LYS A 323 -9.03 29.17 22.85
N MET A 324 -9.02 29.11 21.52
CA MET A 324 -8.16 29.94 20.68
C MET A 324 -8.42 31.43 20.86
N LEU A 325 -9.69 31.84 20.99
CA LEU A 325 -10.07 33.25 21.17
C LEU A 325 -9.56 33.85 22.49
N LYS A 326 -9.23 33.00 23.48
CA LYS A 326 -8.68 33.42 24.78
C LYS A 326 -7.16 33.49 24.80
N LEU A 327 -6.48 33.00 23.76
CA LEU A 327 -5.04 32.92 23.70
C LEU A 327 -4.49 33.99 22.73
N PRO A 328 -3.35 34.65 23.04
CA PRO A 328 -2.69 35.55 22.10
C PRO A 328 -2.06 34.76 20.94
N ASP A 329 -1.87 35.41 19.79
CA ASP A 329 -1.12 34.83 18.67
C ASP A 329 0.37 34.75 19.02
N PRO A 330 0.96 33.55 19.14
CA PRO A 330 2.37 33.42 19.45
C PRO A 330 3.24 33.64 18.20
N PRO A 331 4.49 34.11 18.36
CA PRO A 331 5.48 34.07 17.28
C PRO A 331 5.85 32.61 16.95
N ILE A 332 6.44 32.40 15.77
CA ILE A 332 7.02 31.10 15.39
C ILE A 332 8.18 30.78 16.32
N VAL A 333 8.16 29.59 16.92
CA VAL A 333 9.25 29.10 17.78
C VAL A 333 10.43 28.70 16.90
N LYS A 334 11.56 29.40 17.05
CA LYS A 334 12.80 29.09 16.33
C LYS A 334 13.53 27.91 16.98
N TYR A 335 14.31 27.20 16.18
CA TYR A 335 15.16 26.10 16.63
C TYR A 335 16.60 26.32 16.16
N THR A 336 17.56 25.79 16.92
CA THR A 336 19.00 25.91 16.64
C THR A 336 19.69 24.56 16.48
N LYS A 337 19.03 23.47 16.92
CA LYS A 337 19.54 22.12 16.72
C LYS A 337 19.65 21.81 15.23
N LYS A 338 20.71 21.11 14.86
CA LYS A 338 20.99 20.62 13.51
C LYS A 338 21.03 19.10 13.42
N GLU A 339 20.82 18.43 14.55
CA GLU A 339 20.87 16.98 14.66
C GLU A 339 19.71 16.49 15.52
N GLY A 340 19.13 15.36 15.13
CA GLY A 340 18.12 14.68 15.92
C GLY A 340 17.29 13.68 15.12
N LYS A 341 16.60 12.80 15.83
CA LYS A 341 15.64 11.85 15.29
C LYS A 341 14.27 12.13 15.89
N GLY A 342 13.22 12.00 15.08
CA GLY A 342 11.86 12.11 15.60
C GLY A 342 10.83 11.45 14.70
N THR A 343 9.86 10.80 15.34
CA THR A 343 8.66 10.27 14.69
C THR A 343 7.45 11.15 14.98
N GLY A 344 6.63 11.39 13.96
CA GLY A 344 5.35 12.10 14.03
C GLY A 344 4.21 11.16 13.67
N ILE A 345 3.27 10.99 14.60
CA ILE A 345 2.09 10.14 14.43
C ILE A 345 0.83 11.01 14.42
N VAL A 346 0.05 10.87 13.35
CA VAL A 346 -1.28 11.47 13.19
C VAL A 346 -2.25 10.44 12.61
N GLU A 347 -3.53 10.68 12.74
CA GLU A 347 -4.58 9.91 12.08
C GLU A 347 -5.03 10.67 10.86
N ALA A 348 -4.60 10.23 9.68
CA ALA A 348 -5.22 10.68 8.45
C ALA A 348 -6.66 10.15 8.37
N PRO A 349 -7.51 10.70 7.47
CA PRO A 349 -8.87 10.19 7.29
C PRO A 349 -8.92 8.67 7.09
N ARG A 350 -7.98 8.14 6.28
CA ARG A 350 -7.82 6.71 5.98
C ARG A 350 -7.25 5.86 7.12
N GLY A 351 -6.65 6.45 8.14
CA GLY A 351 -6.03 5.73 9.27
C GLY A 351 -4.69 6.28 9.72
N LEU A 352 -3.97 5.44 10.46
CA LEU A 352 -2.70 5.76 11.09
C LEU A 352 -1.67 6.20 10.04
N LEU A 353 -1.13 7.41 10.19
CA LEU A 353 -0.07 7.97 9.33
C LEU A 353 1.17 8.25 10.17
N ILE A 354 2.30 7.72 9.72
CA ILE A 354 3.57 7.79 10.43
C ILE A 354 4.61 8.41 9.52
N HIS A 355 5.27 9.45 10.00
CA HIS A 355 6.47 10.00 9.37
C HIS A 355 7.61 9.95 10.39
N SER A 356 8.75 9.38 9.99
CA SER A 356 9.95 9.34 10.82
C SER A 356 11.14 9.93 10.07
N TYR A 357 11.90 10.80 10.74
CA TYR A 357 13.05 11.48 10.14
C TYR A 357 14.28 11.46 11.03
N GLU A 358 15.45 11.52 10.40
CA GLU A 358 16.72 11.86 11.06
C GLU A 358 17.36 13.06 10.35
N VAL A 359 17.74 14.07 11.12
CA VAL A 359 18.42 15.28 10.66
C VAL A 359 19.88 15.22 11.07
N SER A 360 20.79 15.54 10.14
CA SER A 360 22.24 15.61 10.34
C SER A 360 22.79 16.82 9.58
N ASP A 361 23.63 17.63 10.25
CA ASP A 361 24.13 18.92 9.75
C ASP A 361 23.03 19.86 9.20
N GLY A 362 21.84 19.81 9.82
CA GLY A 362 20.68 20.61 9.42
C GLY A 362 19.99 20.14 8.14
N LEU A 363 20.36 18.97 7.62
CA LEU A 363 19.76 18.34 6.44
C LEU A 363 19.10 17.01 6.81
N VAL A 364 18.02 16.67 6.11
CA VAL A 364 17.34 15.37 6.26
C VAL A 364 18.26 14.27 5.73
N SER A 365 18.63 13.35 6.60
CA SER A 365 19.53 12.22 6.33
C SER A 365 18.80 10.87 6.23
N PHE A 366 17.60 10.79 6.80
CA PHE A 366 16.71 9.64 6.74
C PHE A 366 15.25 10.10 6.73
N THR A 367 14.44 9.39 5.95
CA THR A 367 12.98 9.56 5.86
C THR A 367 12.33 8.19 5.73
N ASP A 368 11.30 7.93 6.53
CA ASP A 368 10.42 6.76 6.41
C ASP A 368 8.97 7.19 6.59
N ILE A 369 8.12 6.86 5.62
CA ILE A 369 6.72 7.28 5.58
C ILE A 369 5.84 6.04 5.43
N VAL A 370 5.08 5.73 6.49
CA VAL A 370 4.14 4.61 6.50
C VAL A 370 2.72 5.16 6.39
N THR A 371 2.03 4.80 5.31
CA THR A 371 0.72 5.38 4.98
C THR A 371 -0.43 4.42 5.27
N PRO A 372 -1.65 4.93 5.50
CA PRO A 372 -2.76 4.08 5.94
C PRO A 372 -3.14 3.00 4.93
N THR A 373 -3.20 3.34 3.63
CA THR A 373 -3.57 2.39 2.58
C THR A 373 -2.57 1.23 2.49
N ALA A 374 -1.26 1.50 2.64
CA ALA A 374 -0.23 0.46 2.62
C ALA A 374 -0.37 -0.50 3.82
N GLN A 375 -0.81 0.03 4.98
CA GLN A 375 -1.08 -0.78 6.17
C GLN A 375 -2.31 -1.67 6.00
N ASN A 376 -3.39 -1.11 5.44
CA ASN A 376 -4.64 -1.84 5.19
C ASN A 376 -4.56 -2.85 4.04
N ALA A 377 -3.53 -2.79 3.19
CA ALA A 377 -3.51 -3.51 1.91
C ALA A 377 -3.62 -5.04 2.07
N GLU A 378 -2.97 -5.64 3.07
CA GLU A 378 -3.10 -7.08 3.37
C GLU A 378 -4.50 -7.43 3.88
N ASP A 379 -5.08 -6.57 4.71
CA ASP A 379 -6.40 -6.83 5.28
C ASP A 379 -7.52 -6.66 4.25
N ILE A 380 -7.34 -5.73 3.29
CA ILE A 380 -8.20 -5.62 2.10
C ILE A 380 -8.20 -6.93 1.31
N GLU A 381 -7.03 -7.50 1.01
CA GLU A 381 -6.93 -8.78 0.28
C GLU A 381 -7.61 -9.91 1.06
N ARG A 382 -7.38 -9.98 2.38
CA ARG A 382 -8.01 -10.98 3.26
C ARG A 382 -9.54 -10.85 3.29
N TYR A 383 -10.09 -9.66 3.50
CA TYR A 383 -11.54 -9.45 3.53
C TYR A 383 -12.18 -9.69 2.16
N CYS A 384 -11.52 -9.32 1.06
CA CYS A 384 -11.97 -9.67 -0.29
C CYS A 384 -11.95 -11.19 -0.53
N TYR A 385 -10.94 -11.90 -0.02
CA TYR A 385 -10.89 -13.36 -0.06
C TYR A 385 -12.08 -13.98 0.68
N ILE A 386 -12.33 -13.54 1.92
CA ILE A 386 -13.45 -14.03 2.75
C ILE A 386 -14.78 -13.75 2.04
N ALA A 387 -14.94 -12.55 1.48
CA ALA A 387 -16.12 -12.19 0.72
C ALA A 387 -16.34 -13.10 -0.49
N ALA A 388 -15.31 -13.26 -1.31
CA ALA A 388 -15.36 -14.08 -2.51
C ALA A 388 -15.64 -15.56 -2.17
N GLN A 389 -15.00 -16.11 -1.14
CA GLN A 389 -15.18 -17.51 -0.75
C GLN A 389 -16.56 -17.78 -0.16
N LYS A 390 -17.08 -16.90 0.71
CA LYS A 390 -18.44 -17.04 1.27
C LYS A 390 -19.52 -16.95 0.18
N LEU A 391 -19.41 -16.00 -0.74
CA LEU A 391 -20.34 -15.87 -1.87
C LEU A 391 -20.22 -17.04 -2.87
N LEU A 392 -19.02 -17.56 -3.08
CA LEU A 392 -18.82 -18.75 -3.90
C LEU A 392 -19.50 -19.98 -3.27
N ASN A 393 -19.41 -20.13 -1.95
CA ASN A 393 -20.05 -21.21 -1.20
C ASN A 393 -21.58 -21.12 -1.21
N SER A 394 -22.15 -19.91 -1.21
CA SER A 394 -23.60 -19.69 -1.29
C SER A 394 -24.17 -19.78 -2.72
N GLY A 395 -23.32 -19.97 -3.73
CA GLY A 395 -23.73 -20.02 -5.13
C GLY A 395 -23.96 -18.65 -5.78
N GLU A 396 -23.62 -17.55 -5.09
CA GLU A 396 -23.83 -16.18 -5.53
C GLU A 396 -22.60 -15.61 -6.27
N LYS A 397 -22.05 -16.40 -7.20
CA LYS A 397 -20.79 -16.08 -7.90
C LYS A 397 -20.80 -14.73 -8.61
N ASP A 398 -21.96 -14.32 -9.13
CA ASP A 398 -22.10 -13.07 -9.89
C ASP A 398 -21.98 -11.82 -9.00
N LYS A 399 -22.18 -11.97 -7.67
CA LYS A 399 -22.03 -10.87 -6.69
C LYS A 399 -20.59 -10.68 -6.19
N ILE A 400 -19.68 -11.60 -6.50
CA ILE A 400 -18.29 -11.58 -5.98
C ILE A 400 -17.59 -10.28 -6.37
N ARG A 401 -17.73 -9.86 -7.64
CA ARG A 401 -17.10 -8.64 -8.15
C ARG A 401 -17.55 -7.42 -7.34
N ASP A 402 -18.85 -7.18 -7.27
CA ASP A 402 -19.42 -6.01 -6.63
C ASP A 402 -19.13 -6.00 -5.12
N ARG A 403 -19.13 -7.18 -4.48
CA ARG A 403 -18.76 -7.28 -3.07
C ARG A 403 -17.29 -6.96 -2.83
N MET A 404 -16.37 -7.38 -3.70
CA MET A 404 -14.96 -6.99 -3.57
C MET A 404 -14.78 -5.48 -3.74
N GLU A 405 -15.46 -4.86 -4.71
CA GLU A 405 -15.43 -3.40 -4.87
C GLU A 405 -15.96 -2.68 -3.62
N LEU A 406 -17.06 -3.16 -3.05
CA LEU A 406 -17.65 -2.62 -1.82
C LEU A 406 -16.69 -2.71 -0.64
N VAL A 407 -16.04 -3.87 -0.45
CA VAL A 407 -15.04 -4.07 0.61
C VAL A 407 -13.87 -3.12 0.43
N VAL A 408 -13.31 -3.03 -0.79
CA VAL A 408 -12.20 -2.13 -1.07
C VAL A 408 -12.60 -0.68 -0.77
N ARG A 409 -13.76 -0.21 -1.25
CA ARG A 409 -14.23 1.16 -0.98
C ARG A 409 -14.46 1.41 0.51
N ALA A 410 -14.93 0.43 1.28
CA ALA A 410 -15.13 0.62 2.72
C ALA A 410 -13.84 1.00 3.48
N PHE A 411 -12.66 0.60 2.99
CA PHE A 411 -11.37 1.01 3.57
C PHE A 411 -10.95 2.45 3.18
N ASP A 412 -11.70 3.15 2.33
CA ASP A 412 -11.35 4.47 1.76
C ASP A 412 -9.91 4.51 1.22
N PRO A 413 -9.46 3.55 0.39
CA PRO A 413 -8.07 3.47 -0.02
C PRO A 413 -7.69 4.72 -0.82
N CYS A 414 -6.58 5.32 -0.42
CA CYS A 414 -5.92 6.38 -1.17
C CYS A 414 -4.70 5.77 -1.85
N ILE A 415 -4.87 5.37 -3.10
CA ILE A 415 -3.87 4.59 -3.84
C ILE A 415 -2.63 5.46 -4.07
N SER A 416 -2.83 6.75 -4.40
CA SER A 416 -1.71 7.69 -4.53
C SER A 416 -0.94 7.79 -3.22
N CYS A 417 -1.61 7.94 -2.06
CA CYS A 417 -0.91 8.00 -0.76
C CYS A 417 -0.13 6.70 -0.43
N SER A 418 -0.09 5.64 -1.25
CA SER A 418 0.65 4.39 -0.93
C SER A 418 1.75 3.97 -1.90
N ALA A 419 1.86 4.62 -3.06
CA ALA A 419 2.92 4.34 -4.04
C ALA A 419 4.27 4.99 -3.63
N HIS A 420 4.98 4.35 -2.69
CA HIS A 420 6.20 4.92 -2.10
C HIS A 420 7.52 4.29 -2.54
N MET A 421 7.58 3.03 -3.03
CA MET A 421 8.90 2.44 -3.29
C MET A 421 8.94 1.33 -4.35
N ALA A 422 10.01 1.35 -5.15
CA ALA A 422 10.57 0.18 -5.81
C ALA A 422 11.97 -0.06 -5.23
N GLU A 423 12.26 -1.29 -4.81
CA GLU A 423 13.61 -1.67 -4.41
C GLU A 423 14.44 -2.02 -5.65
N VAL A 424 15.33 -1.13 -6.08
CA VAL A 424 16.31 -1.44 -7.13
C VAL A 424 17.55 -2.04 -6.46
N LYS A 425 17.51 -3.35 -6.16
CA LYS A 425 18.74 -4.09 -5.86
C LYS A 425 19.50 -4.30 -7.17
N LYS A 426 20.66 -3.65 -7.33
CA LYS A 426 21.66 -4.16 -8.28
C LYS A 426 22.17 -5.49 -7.72
N ALA A 427 21.83 -6.60 -8.36
CA ALA A 427 22.43 -7.89 -8.02
C ALA A 427 23.96 -7.79 -8.27
N PRO A 428 24.80 -8.31 -7.35
CA PRO A 428 26.24 -8.45 -7.59
C PRO A 428 26.50 -9.18 -8.91
N GLU A 429 27.59 -8.86 -9.62
CA GLU A 429 27.91 -9.44 -10.94
C GLU A 429 28.03 -10.98 -10.93
N GLU A 430 28.18 -11.61 -9.77
CA GLU A 430 28.35 -13.06 -9.61
C GLU A 430 27.26 -13.76 -8.78
N ASP A 431 26.14 -13.09 -8.48
CA ASP A 431 25.06 -13.63 -7.64
C ASP A 431 24.45 -14.95 -8.15
N TRP A 432 24.53 -15.21 -9.45
CA TRP A 432 24.05 -16.45 -10.06
C TRP A 432 24.82 -17.68 -9.57
N LYS A 433 26.10 -17.56 -9.18
CA LYS A 433 26.90 -18.70 -8.68
C LYS A 433 26.35 -19.22 -7.36
N THR A 434 26.11 -18.32 -6.42
CA THR A 434 25.55 -18.63 -5.09
C THR A 434 24.17 -19.26 -5.23
N LYS A 435 23.34 -18.74 -6.14
CA LYS A 435 22.01 -19.30 -6.41
C LYS A 435 22.07 -20.70 -7.03
N LEU A 436 22.99 -20.91 -7.97
CA LEU A 436 23.17 -22.22 -8.61
C LEU A 436 23.69 -23.26 -7.62
N ASP A 437 24.68 -22.91 -6.79
CA ASP A 437 25.20 -23.78 -5.72
C ASP A 437 24.09 -24.17 -4.73
N LYS A 438 23.24 -23.21 -4.35
CA LYS A 438 22.07 -23.50 -3.51
C LYS A 438 21.11 -24.50 -4.15
N ILE A 439 20.79 -24.33 -5.43
CA ILE A 439 19.93 -25.28 -6.17
C ILE A 439 20.56 -26.66 -6.25
N MET A 440 21.87 -26.73 -6.53
CA MET A 440 22.61 -27.99 -6.61
C MET A 440 22.64 -28.73 -5.25
N LYS A 441 22.71 -28.00 -4.13
CA LYS A 441 22.66 -28.55 -2.77
C LYS A 441 21.26 -28.99 -2.33
N GLU A 442 20.21 -28.26 -2.73
CA GLU A 442 18.84 -28.50 -2.28
C GLU A 442 18.13 -29.64 -3.03
N GLY A 443 18.57 -29.98 -4.23
CA GLY A 443 18.10 -31.18 -4.92
C GLY A 443 18.80 -31.35 -6.25
N SER A 444 19.28 -32.56 -6.56
CA SER A 444 20.02 -32.85 -7.79
C SER A 444 19.26 -32.32 -9.02
N PRO A 445 19.66 -31.20 -9.65
CA PRO A 445 18.86 -30.62 -10.72
C PRO A 445 18.87 -31.50 -11.96
N ILE A 446 17.89 -31.29 -12.84
CA ILE A 446 17.91 -31.81 -14.21
C ILE A 446 18.29 -30.63 -15.11
N PHE A 447 19.37 -30.76 -15.88
CA PHE A 447 19.82 -29.72 -16.80
C PHE A 447 19.23 -29.94 -18.19
N ILE A 448 18.72 -28.88 -18.81
CA ILE A 448 18.08 -28.95 -20.12
C ILE A 448 18.76 -27.94 -21.04
N GLY A 449 19.51 -28.43 -22.04
CA GLY A 449 20.11 -27.61 -23.08
C GLY A 449 19.10 -27.17 -24.13
N VAL A 450 18.87 -25.86 -24.24
CA VAL A 450 17.92 -25.22 -25.17
C VAL A 450 18.71 -24.47 -26.25
N GLY A 451 18.12 -24.36 -27.44
CA GLY A 451 18.62 -23.46 -28.49
C GLY A 451 18.80 -24.10 -29.87
N ASN A 452 19.48 -23.41 -30.78
CA ASN A 452 19.69 -23.87 -32.16
C ASN A 452 21.16 -23.79 -32.59
N ARG A 453 21.76 -24.95 -32.88
CA ARG A 453 23.17 -25.06 -33.33
C ARG A 453 23.48 -24.32 -34.64
N ASN A 454 22.47 -24.00 -35.43
CA ASN A 454 22.64 -23.28 -36.68
C ASN A 454 22.52 -21.75 -36.51
N ARG A 455 22.42 -21.23 -35.28
CA ARG A 455 22.19 -19.80 -34.96
C ARG A 455 23.22 -19.20 -33.98
N SER A 456 24.50 -19.30 -34.30
CA SER A 456 25.60 -18.64 -33.60
C SER A 456 25.57 -18.85 -32.07
N ASP A 457 25.39 -17.81 -31.26
CA ASP A 457 25.38 -17.93 -29.79
C ASP A 457 24.13 -18.64 -29.25
N ASP A 458 23.07 -18.74 -30.04
CA ASP A 458 21.84 -19.50 -29.71
C ASP A 458 22.12 -21.00 -29.55
N GLY A 459 23.25 -21.50 -30.04
CA GLY A 459 23.71 -22.88 -29.80
C GLY A 459 24.36 -23.10 -28.43
N ALA A 460 24.54 -22.05 -27.61
CA ALA A 460 25.32 -22.11 -26.38
C ALA A 460 24.75 -23.06 -25.32
N GLY A 461 23.43 -23.09 -25.16
CA GLY A 461 22.74 -23.98 -24.21
C GLY A 461 22.94 -25.46 -24.55
N ILE A 462 22.85 -25.80 -25.84
CA ILE A 462 23.11 -27.16 -26.33
C ILE A 462 24.58 -27.55 -26.15
N GLU A 463 25.51 -26.66 -26.49
CA GLU A 463 26.95 -26.94 -26.37
C GLU A 463 27.33 -27.23 -24.91
N LEU A 464 26.84 -26.41 -23.98
CA LEU A 464 27.08 -26.59 -22.56
C LEU A 464 26.52 -27.92 -22.04
N ALA A 465 25.29 -28.28 -22.45
CA ALA A 465 24.69 -29.55 -22.08
C ALA A 465 25.50 -30.76 -22.59
N LEU A 466 26.03 -30.69 -23.81
CA LEU A 466 26.90 -31.74 -24.34
C LEU A 466 28.23 -31.85 -23.59
N GLU A 467 28.85 -30.72 -23.27
CA GLU A 467 30.10 -30.71 -22.52
C GLU A 467 29.93 -31.27 -21.11
N LEU A 468 28.84 -30.91 -20.43
CA LEU A 468 28.50 -31.49 -19.12
C LEU A 468 28.34 -33.02 -19.21
N ARG A 469 27.72 -33.55 -20.29
CA ARG A 469 27.64 -35.01 -20.51
C ARG A 469 29.00 -35.67 -20.66
N LYS A 470 29.93 -35.04 -21.40
CA LYS A 470 31.29 -35.57 -21.58
C LYS A 470 32.04 -35.67 -20.25
N HIS A 471 31.74 -34.77 -19.31
CA HIS A 471 32.29 -34.78 -17.95
C HIS A 471 31.55 -35.73 -17.00
N GLY A 472 30.67 -36.59 -17.50
CA GLY A 472 30.02 -37.67 -16.72
C GLY A 472 28.82 -37.23 -15.87
N MET A 473 28.34 -36.00 -16.03
CA MET A 473 27.14 -35.52 -15.33
C MET A 473 25.90 -36.28 -15.80
N LYS A 474 25.06 -36.70 -14.83
CA LYS A 474 23.79 -37.39 -15.07
C LYS A 474 22.65 -36.37 -15.21
N ASP A 475 21.51 -36.83 -15.74
CA ASP A 475 20.26 -36.03 -15.83
C ASP A 475 20.38 -34.74 -16.66
N ILE A 476 21.07 -34.85 -17.79
CA ILE A 476 21.16 -33.79 -18.80
C ILE A 476 20.34 -34.19 -20.01
N LEU A 477 19.52 -33.28 -20.51
CA LEU A 477 18.65 -33.45 -21.67
C LEU A 477 18.88 -32.33 -22.68
N LEU A 478 18.65 -32.61 -23.96
CA LEU A 478 18.51 -31.58 -24.99
C LEU A 478 17.03 -31.33 -25.27
N GLU A 479 16.68 -30.09 -25.64
CA GLU A 479 15.33 -29.70 -26.09
C GLU A 479 14.75 -30.69 -27.11
N SER A 480 15.54 -31.13 -28.09
CA SER A 480 15.11 -32.09 -29.11
C SER A 480 14.75 -33.46 -28.55
N GLU A 481 15.41 -33.90 -27.49
CA GLU A 481 15.22 -35.25 -26.91
C GLU A 481 13.98 -35.35 -26.03
N ILE A 482 13.53 -34.22 -25.47
CA ILE A 482 12.32 -34.14 -24.64
C ILE A 482 11.06 -34.40 -25.47
N ASN A 483 11.03 -33.85 -26.69
CA ASN A 483 9.90 -34.04 -27.61
C ASN A 483 9.80 -35.50 -28.10
N GLU A 484 10.92 -36.22 -28.18
CA GLU A 484 10.97 -37.62 -28.65
C GLU A 484 10.72 -38.65 -27.54
N ARG A 485 11.21 -38.38 -26.32
CA ARG A 485 11.19 -39.35 -25.20
C ARG A 485 10.09 -39.07 -24.17
N GLY A 486 9.36 -37.97 -24.31
CA GLY A 486 8.39 -37.48 -23.35
C GLY A 486 9.03 -36.78 -22.15
N ALA A 487 8.28 -35.92 -21.46
CA ALA A 487 8.74 -35.11 -20.34
C ALA A 487 9.15 -35.97 -19.11
N PRO A 488 10.45 -36.14 -18.82
CA PRO A 488 10.93 -37.05 -17.77
C PRO A 488 10.59 -36.58 -16.36
N TRP A 489 10.15 -35.34 -16.22
CA TRP A 489 9.69 -34.75 -14.97
C TRP A 489 8.21 -35.10 -14.65
N LYS A 490 7.49 -35.88 -15.46
CA LYS A 490 6.14 -36.37 -15.10
C LYS A 490 6.11 -37.36 -13.92
N ASN A 491 7.25 -37.94 -13.55
CA ASN A 491 7.36 -38.84 -12.38
C ASN A 491 7.42 -38.05 -11.05
N ARG A 492 6.83 -38.60 -9.96
CA ARG A 492 6.58 -37.95 -8.65
C ARG A 492 7.80 -37.41 -7.89
N ASN A 493 9.03 -37.53 -8.39
CA ASN A 493 10.21 -36.92 -7.78
C ASN A 493 10.32 -35.45 -8.22
N TYR A 494 10.15 -34.52 -7.27
CA TYR A 494 10.28 -33.08 -7.50
C TYR A 494 11.76 -32.68 -7.47
N ARG A 495 12.42 -32.75 -8.63
CA ARG A 495 13.78 -32.23 -8.83
C ARG A 495 13.73 -30.87 -9.54
N PRO A 496 14.58 -29.89 -9.16
CA PRO A 496 14.61 -28.59 -9.84
C PRO A 496 15.06 -28.75 -11.29
N LEU A 497 14.45 -27.98 -12.20
CA LEU A 497 14.85 -27.95 -13.61
C LEU A 497 15.69 -26.69 -13.87
N VAL A 498 16.84 -26.86 -14.51
CA VAL A 498 17.73 -25.76 -14.91
C VAL A 498 17.91 -25.77 -16.41
N PHE A 499 17.33 -24.78 -17.08
CA PHE A 499 17.44 -24.60 -18.52
C PHE A 499 18.71 -23.82 -18.84
N LEU A 500 19.50 -24.35 -19.77
CA LEU A 500 20.72 -23.73 -20.27
C LEU A 500 20.37 -23.08 -21.61
N ASP A 501 20.46 -21.75 -21.70
CA ASP A 501 20.03 -21.02 -22.89
C ASP A 501 20.83 -19.74 -23.11
N ALA A 502 20.88 -19.27 -24.35
CA ALA A 502 21.36 -17.95 -24.70
C ALA A 502 20.19 -16.96 -24.66
N VAL A 503 20.15 -16.12 -23.62
CA VAL A 503 19.03 -15.21 -23.36
C VAL A 503 19.50 -13.79 -23.57
N ASP A 504 18.80 -13.02 -24.42
CA ASP A 504 19.07 -11.59 -24.56
C ASP A 504 18.38 -10.80 -23.44
N PHE A 505 19.17 -10.37 -22.48
CA PHE A 505 18.75 -9.51 -21.38
C PHE A 505 19.45 -8.13 -21.43
N ARG A 506 19.85 -7.70 -22.65
CA ARG A 506 20.43 -6.38 -22.97
C ARG A 506 21.68 -6.01 -22.17
N GLU A 507 22.54 -6.98 -21.92
CA GLU A 507 23.79 -6.82 -21.17
C GLU A 507 25.03 -7.03 -22.04
N LYS A 508 26.22 -6.96 -21.42
CA LYS A 508 27.47 -7.27 -22.11
C LYS A 508 27.49 -8.75 -22.56
N PRO A 509 27.86 -9.05 -23.82
CA PRO A 509 27.96 -10.44 -24.29
C PRO A 509 28.84 -11.31 -23.39
N GLY A 510 28.37 -12.52 -23.08
CA GLY A 510 29.03 -13.44 -22.16
C GLY A 510 28.72 -13.20 -20.67
N LYS A 511 27.89 -12.22 -20.31
CA LYS A 511 27.36 -12.12 -18.94
C LYS A 511 26.49 -13.35 -18.66
N VAL A 512 26.61 -13.89 -17.45
CA VAL A 512 25.84 -15.07 -16.99
C VAL A 512 24.88 -14.61 -15.90
N THR A 513 23.67 -15.14 -15.91
CA THR A 513 22.65 -14.89 -14.89
C THR A 513 21.82 -16.14 -14.65
N LEU A 514 21.23 -16.25 -13.46
CA LEU A 514 20.26 -17.28 -13.15
C LEU A 514 18.91 -16.61 -12.87
N LEU A 515 17.94 -16.87 -13.74
CA LEU A 515 16.62 -16.26 -13.71
C LEU A 515 15.58 -17.33 -13.35
N PRO A 516 14.55 -16.99 -12.56
CA PRO A 516 13.39 -17.87 -12.43
C PRO A 516 12.73 -18.08 -13.80
N LEU A 517 12.31 -19.31 -14.10
CA LEU A 517 11.73 -19.63 -15.41
C LEU A 517 10.49 -18.78 -15.73
N HIS A 518 9.69 -18.43 -14.72
CA HIS A 518 8.51 -17.57 -14.89
C HIS A 518 8.83 -16.14 -15.35
N TYR A 519 10.03 -15.63 -15.03
CA TYR A 519 10.46 -14.29 -15.44
C TYR A 519 10.65 -14.21 -16.96
N ILE A 520 11.10 -15.31 -17.56
CA ILE A 520 11.40 -15.42 -18.98
C ILE A 520 10.12 -15.43 -19.84
N PHE A 521 9.05 -16.07 -19.37
CA PHE A 521 7.74 -16.01 -20.07
C PHE A 521 7.14 -14.61 -20.12
N SER A 522 7.55 -13.72 -19.22
CA SER A 522 6.93 -12.41 -19.02
C SER A 522 7.62 -11.29 -19.79
N ASN A 523 8.92 -11.42 -20.08
CA ASN A 523 9.77 -10.26 -20.40
C ASN A 523 10.68 -10.42 -21.63
N THR A 524 10.67 -11.56 -22.32
CA THR A 524 11.55 -11.79 -23.47
C THR A 524 10.79 -12.33 -24.69
N ALA A 525 11.04 -11.76 -25.87
CA ALA A 525 10.60 -12.31 -27.15
C ALA A 525 11.50 -13.51 -27.50
N LEU A 526 11.04 -14.73 -27.19
CA LEU A 526 11.83 -15.95 -27.40
C LEU A 526 11.44 -16.69 -28.66
N SER A 527 12.43 -17.34 -29.26
CA SER A 527 12.34 -17.94 -30.60
C SER A 527 12.23 -19.46 -30.63
N HIS A 528 12.01 -20.13 -29.48
CA HIS A 528 12.11 -21.59 -29.35
C HIS A 528 10.80 -22.29 -28.97
N ARG A 529 10.61 -23.51 -29.50
CA ARG A 529 9.35 -24.27 -29.48
C ARG A 529 9.10 -25.01 -28.15
N LEU A 530 10.09 -25.14 -27.27
CA LEU A 530 9.94 -25.83 -25.98
C LEU A 530 9.07 -25.08 -24.97
N LEU A 531 9.02 -23.74 -25.02
CA LEU A 531 8.38 -22.91 -23.99
C LEU A 531 6.84 -23.01 -23.94
N PRO A 532 6.11 -23.07 -25.07
CA PRO A 532 4.67 -23.37 -25.07
C PRO A 532 4.35 -24.78 -24.52
N PHE A 533 5.22 -25.76 -24.76
CA PHE A 533 5.04 -27.12 -24.25
C PHE A 533 5.26 -27.20 -22.71
N ILE A 534 6.19 -26.41 -22.20
CA ILE A 534 6.50 -26.29 -20.76
C ILE A 534 5.37 -25.60 -19.99
N SER A 535 4.75 -24.55 -20.55
CA SER A 535 3.66 -23.82 -19.88
C SER A 535 2.39 -24.67 -19.69
N ASP A 536 2.12 -25.59 -20.62
CA ASP A 536 0.90 -26.37 -20.63
C ASP A 536 1.01 -27.65 -19.78
N GLU A 537 2.22 -28.15 -19.52
CA GLU A 537 2.45 -29.42 -18.81
C GLU A 537 3.01 -29.30 -17.38
N MET A 538 3.43 -28.12 -16.91
CA MET A 538 4.01 -27.94 -15.56
C MET A 538 3.03 -27.30 -14.56
N ASN A 539 2.91 -27.89 -13.37
CA ASN A 539 2.17 -27.26 -12.27
C ASN A 539 2.94 -26.07 -11.66
N TYR A 540 2.21 -25.18 -10.97
CA TYR A 540 2.72 -23.94 -10.41
C TYR A 540 3.93 -24.13 -9.47
N GLU A 541 3.86 -25.13 -8.59
CA GLU A 541 4.97 -25.47 -7.68
C GLU A 541 6.25 -25.85 -8.42
N ARG A 542 6.15 -26.52 -9.58
CA ARG A 542 7.33 -26.86 -10.37
C ARG A 542 7.86 -25.69 -11.18
N LEU A 543 7.00 -24.83 -11.70
CA LEU A 543 7.38 -23.57 -12.37
C LEU A 543 8.13 -22.62 -11.42
N LYS A 544 7.70 -22.56 -10.15
CA LYS A 544 8.35 -21.78 -9.09
C LYS A 544 9.76 -22.29 -8.75
N ASN A 545 9.97 -23.60 -8.88
CA ASN A 545 11.23 -24.28 -8.58
C ASN A 545 12.07 -24.60 -9.84
N SER A 546 11.83 -23.89 -10.95
CA SER A 546 12.58 -24.05 -12.20
C SER A 546 13.26 -22.74 -12.61
N PHE A 547 14.45 -22.85 -13.18
CA PHE A 547 15.35 -21.72 -13.42
C PHE A 547 15.95 -21.79 -14.82
N VAL A 548 16.34 -20.65 -15.36
CA VAL A 548 17.14 -20.54 -16.58
C VAL A 548 18.50 -19.95 -16.22
N LEU A 549 19.55 -20.72 -16.49
CA LEU A 549 20.92 -20.24 -16.48
C LEU A 549 21.21 -19.64 -17.85
N GLY A 550 21.02 -18.33 -17.93
CA GLY A 550 21.09 -17.56 -19.17
C GLY A 550 22.47 -16.98 -19.42
N VAL A 551 22.97 -17.10 -20.66
CA VAL A 551 24.18 -16.42 -21.12
C VAL A 551 23.80 -15.36 -22.15
N GLN A 552 24.24 -14.11 -21.96
CA GLN A 552 23.96 -13.02 -22.89
C GLN A 552 24.63 -13.29 -24.24
N PRO A 553 23.88 -13.45 -25.34
CA PRO A 553 24.45 -13.63 -26.67
C PRO A 553 25.07 -12.33 -27.19
N LYS A 554 26.07 -12.46 -28.07
CA LYS A 554 26.55 -11.38 -28.94
C LYS A 554 25.73 -11.33 -30.23
N SER A 555 25.38 -12.50 -30.79
CA SER A 555 24.53 -12.62 -31.97
C SER A 555 23.80 -13.96 -32.00
N ILE A 556 22.53 -13.94 -32.42
CA ILE A 556 21.68 -15.11 -32.65
C ILE A 556 21.35 -15.33 -34.14
N THR A 557 22.13 -14.70 -35.04
CA THR A 557 21.97 -14.84 -36.49
C THR A 557 22.38 -16.23 -36.99
N GLU A 558 21.89 -16.63 -38.17
CA GLU A 558 22.33 -17.86 -38.83
C GLU A 558 23.85 -17.94 -38.95
N GLY A 559 24.41 -19.06 -38.51
CA GLY A 559 25.86 -19.28 -38.38
C GLY A 559 26.16 -20.36 -37.37
N LYS A 560 27.34 -20.99 -37.45
CA LYS A 560 27.73 -22.10 -36.53
C LYS A 560 28.76 -21.70 -35.47
N LYS A 561 29.16 -20.42 -35.41
CA LYS A 561 30.26 -19.99 -34.55
C LYS A 561 29.73 -19.29 -33.29
N ILE A 562 29.87 -19.94 -32.14
CA ILE A 562 29.73 -19.30 -30.83
C ILE A 562 30.84 -18.26 -30.67
N SER A 563 30.46 -17.05 -30.28
CA SER A 563 31.33 -15.91 -30.07
C SER A 563 32.27 -16.14 -28.89
N ARG A 564 33.44 -15.47 -28.94
CA ARG A 564 34.47 -15.60 -27.89
C ARG A 564 33.95 -15.28 -26.47
N PRO A 565 33.17 -14.21 -26.23
CA PRO A 565 32.66 -13.90 -24.89
C PRO A 565 31.71 -14.99 -24.35
N VAL A 566 30.82 -15.50 -25.21
CA VAL A 566 29.88 -16.57 -24.84
C VAL A 566 30.65 -17.86 -24.56
N ARG A 567 31.65 -18.22 -25.37
CA ARG A 567 32.49 -19.40 -25.12
C ARG A 567 33.23 -19.34 -23.78
N GLN A 568 33.77 -18.16 -23.42
CA GLN A 568 34.39 -17.95 -22.11
C GLN A 568 33.38 -18.12 -20.97
N ALA A 569 32.16 -17.61 -21.14
CA ALA A 569 31.09 -17.79 -20.18
C ALA A 569 30.70 -19.27 -20.01
N LEU A 570 30.58 -20.02 -21.10
CA LEU A 570 30.30 -21.46 -21.06
C LEU A 570 31.38 -22.23 -20.31
N THR A 571 32.65 -21.88 -20.52
CA THR A 571 33.78 -22.51 -19.80
C THR A 571 33.67 -22.26 -18.30
N ARG A 572 33.38 -21.01 -17.89
CA ARG A 572 33.17 -20.65 -16.48
C ARG A 572 32.00 -21.39 -15.84
N VAL A 573 30.90 -21.56 -16.57
CA VAL A 573 29.73 -22.30 -16.08
C VAL A 573 30.04 -23.78 -15.96
N LEU A 574 30.73 -24.36 -16.96
CA LEU A 574 31.16 -25.75 -16.94
C LEU A 574 32.07 -26.04 -15.75
N GLU A 575 33.09 -25.21 -15.53
CA GLU A 575 34.00 -25.33 -14.38
C GLU A 575 33.27 -25.28 -13.04
N LEU A 576 32.22 -24.45 -12.92
CA LEU A 576 31.45 -24.33 -11.67
C LEU A 576 30.52 -25.52 -11.42
N ILE A 577 30.01 -26.15 -12.47
CA ILE A 577 29.07 -27.28 -12.33
C ILE A 577 29.84 -28.60 -12.14
N VAL A 578 31.04 -28.72 -12.72
CA VAL A 578 31.86 -29.94 -12.68
C VAL A 578 32.75 -30.02 -11.43
N ASN A 579 33.26 -28.89 -10.94
CA ASN A 579 34.07 -28.81 -9.72
C ASN A 579 33.21 -28.47 -8.51
#